data_AF-A0A8T0VV26-F1
#
_entry.id   AF-A0A8T0VV26-F1
#
_cell.length_a   1.000
_cell.length_b   1.000
_cell.length_c   1.000
_cell.angle_alpha   90.00
_cell.angle_beta   90.00
_cell.angle_gamma   90.00
#
_symmetry.space_group_name_H-M   'P 1'
#
loop_
_entity.id
_entity.type
_entity.pdbx_description
1 polymer ?
#
loop_
_entity_poly.entity_id
_entity_poly.type
_entity_poly.pdbx_seq_one_letter_code
_entity_poly.pdbx_strand_id
1 'polypeptide(L)'
;SKVWQYFEPNLVAVDDNLKAVCKYCGLHLSTKSGTSSLRTHISEYCPAIDDSSRKEFISTMKKQPTENFVFDPQLSRERMIEYIVHAEIPFNKFENPYFERWIKTVNPNYDVVKRQTIRNDSLKKYEKMKMDLQIELGNLNSRV
;
A
#
# COMPACT_ATOMS: atom_id res chain seq x y z
N SER A 1 -5.46 -11.92 4.74
CA SER A 1 -6.80 -11.37 4.41
C SER A 1 -7.65 -11.33 5.67
N LYS A 2 -8.30 -10.21 6.01
CA LYS A 2 -9.13 -10.06 7.22
C LYS A 2 -10.38 -10.97 7.23
N VAL A 3 -10.78 -11.48 6.07
CA VAL A 3 -11.92 -12.40 5.90
C VAL A 3 -11.85 -13.61 6.83
N TRP A 4 -10.66 -14.17 7.07
CA TRP A 4 -10.46 -15.39 7.85
C TRP A 4 -10.75 -15.22 9.35
N GLN A 5 -10.89 -13.99 9.84
CA GLN A 5 -11.29 -13.76 11.24
C GLN A 5 -12.73 -14.24 11.51
N TYR A 6 -13.57 -14.32 10.46
CA TYR A 6 -14.99 -14.70 10.52
C TYR A 6 -15.24 -16.18 10.17
N PHE A 7 -14.18 -16.95 9.88
CA PHE A 7 -14.26 -18.37 9.51
C PHE A 7 -13.42 -19.23 10.44
N GLU A 8 -13.87 -20.45 10.70
CA GLU A 8 -13.10 -21.44 11.46
C GLU A 8 -11.70 -21.63 10.85
N PRO A 9 -10.68 -21.86 11.69
CA PRO A 9 -9.29 -21.92 11.24
C PRO A 9 -9.00 -23.10 10.31
N ASN A 10 -9.78 -24.17 10.43
CA ASN A 10 -9.63 -25.38 9.63
C ASN A 10 -10.71 -25.46 8.55
N LEU A 11 -10.30 -25.81 7.33
CA LEU A 11 -11.23 -26.16 6.26
C LEU A 11 -11.76 -27.57 6.47
N VAL A 12 -13.00 -27.81 6.08
CA VAL A 12 -13.65 -29.11 6.16
C VAL A 12 -13.86 -29.69 4.76
N ALA A 13 -13.64 -31.00 4.61
CA ALA A 13 -13.90 -31.71 3.37
C ALA A 13 -15.40 -32.04 3.29
N VAL A 14 -16.07 -31.50 2.28
CA VAL A 14 -17.49 -31.74 2.00
C VAL A 14 -17.65 -31.91 0.49
N ASP A 15 -18.18 -33.06 0.07
CA ASP A 15 -18.36 -33.41 -1.35
C ASP A 15 -17.06 -33.29 -2.16
N ASP A 16 -15.97 -33.91 -1.66
CA ASP A 16 -14.61 -33.86 -2.23
C ASP A 16 -13.99 -32.46 -2.37
N ASN A 17 -14.54 -31.46 -1.66
CA ASN A 17 -14.10 -30.08 -1.73
C ASN A 17 -13.84 -29.50 -0.34
N LEU A 18 -12.73 -28.76 -0.21
CA LEU A 18 -12.46 -27.99 1.01
C LEU A 18 -13.39 -26.78 1.06
N LYS A 19 -14.13 -26.67 2.15
CA LYS A 19 -15.05 -25.55 2.44
C LYS A 19 -14.63 -24.85 3.73
N ALA A 20 -14.76 -23.53 3.75
CA ALA A 20 -14.62 -22.72 4.96
C ALA A 20 -15.94 -22.71 5.74
N VAL A 21 -15.87 -22.77 7.06
CA VAL A 21 -17.05 -22.77 7.95
C VAL A 21 -17.19 -21.40 8.61
N CYS A 22 -18.33 -20.74 8.44
CA CYS A 22 -18.59 -19.47 9.11
C CYS A 22 -18.71 -19.67 10.64
N LYS A 23 -17.97 -18.88 11.44
CA LYS A 23 -18.03 -18.97 12.92
C LYS A 23 -19.38 -18.59 13.51
N TYR A 24 -20.17 -17.81 12.75
CA TYR A 24 -21.41 -17.21 13.24
C TYR A 24 -22.63 -18.07 12.90
N CYS A 25 -22.75 -18.52 11.64
CA CYS A 25 -23.92 -19.29 11.19
C CYS A 25 -23.61 -20.73 10.78
N GLY A 26 -22.34 -21.16 10.83
CA GLY A 26 -21.93 -22.53 10.45
C GLY A 26 -22.01 -22.84 8.96
N LEU A 27 -22.32 -21.85 8.10
CA LEU A 27 -22.45 -22.09 6.67
C LEU A 27 -21.12 -22.50 6.04
N HIS A 28 -21.16 -23.55 5.23
CA HIS A 28 -20.03 -24.05 4.46
C HIS A 28 -19.91 -23.31 3.12
N LEU A 29 -18.80 -22.60 2.92
CA LEU A 29 -18.55 -21.83 1.71
C LEU A 29 -17.33 -22.36 0.97
N SER A 30 -17.45 -22.48 -0.35
CA SER A 30 -16.35 -22.89 -1.23
C SER A 30 -15.24 -21.84 -1.23
N THR A 31 -13.99 -22.33 -1.18
CA THR A 31 -12.76 -21.52 -1.29
C THR A 31 -11.99 -21.78 -2.59
N LYS A 32 -12.61 -22.46 -3.57
CA LYS A 32 -11.93 -22.87 -4.82
C LYS A 32 -11.37 -21.72 -5.65
N SER A 33 -12.04 -20.57 -5.65
CA SER A 33 -11.73 -19.44 -6.53
C SER A 33 -11.53 -18.15 -5.73
N GLY A 34 -10.66 -18.20 -4.73
CA GLY A 34 -10.37 -17.07 -3.84
C GLY A 34 -11.43 -16.88 -2.75
N THR A 35 -11.49 -15.66 -2.19
CA THR A 35 -12.30 -15.36 -0.99
C THR A 35 -13.54 -14.52 -1.27
N SER A 36 -13.96 -14.36 -2.54
CA SER A 36 -15.09 -13.49 -2.90
C SER A 36 -16.39 -13.98 -2.26
N SER A 37 -16.67 -15.28 -2.35
CA SER A 37 -17.82 -15.93 -1.69
C SER A 37 -17.86 -15.68 -0.17
N LEU A 38 -16.70 -15.80 0.49
CA LEU A 38 -16.55 -15.57 1.92
C LEU A 38 -16.81 -14.10 2.27
N ARG A 39 -16.29 -13.16 1.46
CA ARG A 39 -16.49 -11.71 1.65
C ARG A 39 -17.95 -11.33 1.51
N THR A 40 -18.61 -11.76 0.42
CA THR A 40 -20.03 -11.48 0.18
C THR A 40 -20.91 -12.08 1.26
N HIS A 41 -20.58 -13.28 1.75
CA HIS A 41 -21.30 -13.87 2.87
C HIS A 41 -21.25 -12.98 4.12
N ILE A 42 -20.07 -12.50 4.52
CA ILE A 42 -19.93 -11.62 5.70
C ILE A 42 -20.67 -10.29 5.48
N SER A 43 -20.52 -9.66 4.31
CA SER A 43 -21.07 -8.32 4.05
C SER A 43 -22.57 -8.30 3.82
N GLU A 44 -23.15 -9.36 3.25
CA GLU A 44 -24.53 -9.35 2.75
C GLU A 44 -25.40 -10.45 3.35
N TYR A 45 -24.90 -11.68 3.50
CA TYR A 45 -25.80 -12.84 3.69
C TYR A 45 -25.77 -13.49 5.07
N CYS A 46 -24.75 -13.30 5.89
CA CYS A 46 -24.66 -14.01 7.17
C CYS A 46 -25.72 -13.48 8.17
N PRO A 47 -26.75 -14.26 8.53
CA PRO A 47 -27.83 -13.76 9.39
C PRO A 47 -27.39 -13.57 10.85
N ALA A 48 -26.28 -14.20 11.24
CA ALA A 48 -25.78 -14.22 12.61
C ALA A 48 -24.67 -13.19 12.90
N ILE A 49 -24.23 -12.43 11.88
CA ILE A 49 -23.29 -11.31 12.07
C ILE A 49 -24.11 -10.04 12.29
N ASP A 50 -23.86 -9.37 13.41
CA ASP A 50 -24.51 -8.11 13.76
C ASP A 50 -24.08 -6.95 12.86
N ASP A 51 -24.92 -5.91 12.81
CA ASP A 51 -24.71 -4.75 11.94
C ASP A 51 -23.41 -3.99 12.24
N SER A 52 -22.95 -3.96 13.49
CA SER A 52 -21.73 -3.24 13.86
C SER A 52 -20.49 -3.96 13.32
N SER A 53 -20.38 -5.27 13.57
CA SER A 53 -19.31 -6.13 13.06
C SER A 53 -19.30 -6.17 11.52
N ARG A 54 -20.48 -6.17 10.90
CA ARG A 54 -20.63 -6.13 9.44
C ARG A 54 -20.13 -4.81 8.85
N LYS A 55 -20.52 -3.67 9.43
CA LYS A 55 -20.05 -2.34 9.01
C LYS A 55 -18.55 -2.20 9.18
N GLU A 56 -17.99 -2.71 10.28
CA GLU A 56 -16.55 -2.75 10.50
C GLU A 56 -15.86 -3.55 9.39
N PHE A 57 -16.32 -4.77 9.11
CA PHE A 57 -15.76 -5.58 8.03
C PHE A 57 -15.79 -4.87 6.67
N ILE A 58 -16.94 -4.29 6.30
CA ILE A 58 -17.11 -3.54 5.05
C ILE A 58 -16.13 -2.36 4.98
N SER A 59 -15.90 -1.66 6.10
CA SER A 59 -14.92 -0.56 6.15
C SER A 59 -13.50 -1.03 5.81
N THR A 60 -13.13 -2.24 6.22
CA THR A 60 -11.83 -2.83 5.87
C THR A 60 -11.71 -3.24 4.41
N MET A 61 -12.85 -3.40 3.73
CA MET A 61 -12.90 -3.71 2.30
C MET A 61 -12.93 -2.47 1.41
N LYS A 62 -13.37 -1.32 1.95
CA LYS A 62 -13.30 -0.06 1.22
C LYS A 62 -11.85 0.25 0.91
N LYS A 63 -11.51 0.33 -0.38
CA LYS A 63 -10.32 1.06 -0.81
C LYS A 63 -10.46 2.48 -0.25
N GLN A 64 -9.34 3.12 0.11
CA GLN A 64 -9.38 4.52 0.51
C GLN A 64 -10.22 5.30 -0.51
N PRO A 65 -11.18 6.14 -0.07
CA PRO A 65 -12.00 6.90 -0.99
C PRO A 65 -11.08 7.71 -1.89
N THR A 66 -11.08 7.39 -3.19
CA THR A 66 -10.37 8.19 -4.20
C THR A 66 -10.99 9.57 -4.36
N GLU A 67 -12.20 9.78 -3.84
CA GLU A 67 -12.97 11.02 -3.89
C GLU A 67 -12.24 12.21 -3.24
N ASN A 68 -11.31 11.96 -2.30
CA ASN A 68 -10.51 13.01 -1.65
C ASN A 68 -9.02 12.92 -1.99
N PHE A 69 -8.63 12.19 -3.04
CA PHE A 69 -7.24 12.13 -3.44
C PHE A 69 -6.79 13.47 -4.03
N VAL A 70 -6.00 14.22 -3.25
CA VAL A 70 -5.31 15.41 -3.72
C VAL A 70 -3.86 15.04 -3.97
N PHE A 71 -3.41 15.22 -5.20
CA PHE A 71 -2.02 14.97 -5.55
C PHE A 71 -1.12 15.97 -4.83
N ASP A 72 -0.17 15.46 -4.04
CA ASP A 72 0.87 16.25 -3.38
C ASP A 72 2.16 16.19 -4.21
N PRO A 73 2.54 17.28 -4.90
CA PRO A 73 3.75 17.32 -5.71
C PRO A 73 5.03 17.18 -4.89
N GLN A 74 5.03 17.67 -3.65
CA GLN A 74 6.20 17.63 -2.78
C GLN A 74 6.43 16.21 -2.29
N LEU A 75 5.41 15.54 -1.75
CA LEU A 75 5.52 14.16 -1.32
C LEU A 75 5.92 13.22 -2.47
N SER A 76 5.32 13.41 -3.66
CA SER A 76 5.70 12.66 -4.86
C SER A 76 7.18 12.84 -5.21
N ARG A 77 7.67 14.09 -5.18
CA ARG A 77 9.07 14.42 -5.44
C ARG A 77 10.01 13.79 -4.41
N GLU A 78 9.68 13.84 -3.13
CA GLU A 78 10.48 13.21 -2.07
C GLU A 78 10.62 11.70 -2.27
N ARG A 79 9.51 11.00 -2.57
CA ARG A 79 9.50 9.55 -2.86
C ARG A 79 10.25 9.19 -4.13
N MET A 80 10.14 10.03 -5.15
CA MET A 80 10.89 9.84 -6.39
C MET A 80 12.40 9.99 -6.17
N ILE A 81 12.87 10.96 -5.38
CA ILE A 81 14.29 11.09 -5.04
C ILE A 81 14.79 9.86 -4.26
N GLU A 82 14.01 9.34 -3.33
CA GLU A 82 14.33 8.08 -2.62
C GLU A 82 14.53 6.92 -3.57
N TYR A 83 13.60 6.75 -4.53
CA TYR A 83 13.69 5.71 -5.53
C TYR A 83 14.91 5.89 -6.45
N ILE A 84 15.18 7.11 -6.90
CA ILE A 84 16.33 7.42 -7.77
C ILE A 84 17.64 7.07 -7.09
N VAL A 85 17.81 7.44 -5.81
CA VAL A 85 19.01 7.15 -5.04
C VAL A 85 19.14 5.64 -4.81
N HIS A 86 18.06 4.97 -4.40
CA HIS A 86 18.06 3.54 -4.12
C HIS A 86 18.36 2.68 -5.35
N ALA A 87 17.78 3.02 -6.49
CA ALA A 87 17.94 2.28 -7.74
C ALA A 87 19.05 2.84 -8.65
N GLU A 88 19.86 3.78 -8.15
CA GLU A 88 20.98 4.42 -8.84
C GLU A 88 20.62 4.93 -10.25
N ILE A 89 19.43 5.53 -10.38
CA ILE A 89 18.89 5.92 -11.69
C ILE A 89 19.65 7.13 -12.22
N PRO A 90 20.20 7.07 -13.45
CA PRO A 90 20.85 8.22 -14.07
C PRO A 90 19.89 9.41 -14.21
N PHE A 91 20.30 10.59 -13.72
CA PHE A 91 19.42 11.77 -13.69
C PHE A 91 18.95 12.25 -15.07
N ASN A 92 19.68 11.94 -16.16
CA ASN A 92 19.25 12.27 -17.52
C ASN A 92 18.01 11.52 -17.97
N LYS A 93 17.61 10.43 -17.30
CA LYS A 93 16.39 9.69 -17.63
C LYS A 93 15.12 10.55 -17.49
N PHE A 94 15.16 11.58 -16.64
CA PHE A 94 14.03 12.48 -16.37
C PHE A 94 13.91 13.62 -17.39
N GLU A 95 14.86 13.73 -18.32
CA GLU A 95 14.77 14.61 -19.49
C GLU A 95 14.39 13.82 -20.75
N ASN A 96 14.16 12.51 -20.63
CA ASN A 96 13.75 11.69 -21.75
C ASN A 96 12.30 12.01 -22.15
N PRO A 97 12.01 12.42 -23.40
CA PRO A 97 10.66 12.71 -23.85
C PRO A 97 9.67 11.55 -23.70
N TYR A 98 10.15 10.30 -23.79
CA TYR A 98 9.32 9.12 -23.59
C TYR A 98 8.94 8.92 -22.11
N PHE A 99 9.85 9.27 -21.19
CA PHE A 99 9.54 9.26 -19.76
C PHE A 99 8.49 10.33 -19.44
N GLU A 100 8.67 11.55 -19.97
CA GLU A 100 7.70 12.63 -19.77
C GLU A 100 6.32 12.26 -20.31
N ARG A 101 6.24 11.69 -21.52
CA ARG A 101 4.99 11.18 -22.09
C ARG A 101 4.34 10.13 -21.22
N TRP A 102 5.10 9.18 -20.69
CA TRP A 102 4.57 8.16 -19.78
C TRP A 102 4.03 8.77 -18.49
N ILE A 103 4.77 9.68 -17.84
CA ILE A 103 4.30 10.32 -16.61
C ILE A 103 3.03 11.15 -16.84
N LYS A 104 2.91 11.82 -17.99
CA LYS A 104 1.67 12.56 -18.34
C LYS A 104 0.45 11.64 -18.53
N THR A 105 0.61 10.34 -18.81
CA THR A 105 -0.54 9.40 -18.79
C THR A 105 -0.96 8.99 -17.37
N VAL A 106 -0.04 9.06 -16.41
CA VAL A 106 -0.32 8.78 -15.00
C VAL A 106 -0.97 10.00 -14.33
N ASN A 107 -0.45 11.20 -14.58
CA ASN A 107 -1.02 12.45 -14.10
C ASN A 107 -0.72 13.59 -15.11
N PRO A 108 -1.72 14.07 -15.87
CA PRO A 108 -1.53 15.14 -16.86
C PRO A 108 -1.02 16.46 -16.26
N ASN A 109 -1.38 16.73 -15.01
CA ASN A 109 -1.01 17.95 -14.29
C ASN A 109 0.35 17.85 -13.58
N TYR A 110 1.02 16.70 -13.65
CA TYR A 110 2.35 16.56 -13.05
C TYR A 110 3.41 17.16 -13.97
N ASP A 111 4.20 18.08 -13.42
CA ASP A 111 5.36 18.63 -14.11
C ASP A 111 6.61 17.85 -13.74
N VAL A 112 7.17 17.17 -14.74
CA VAL A 112 8.37 16.36 -14.56
C VAL A 112 9.54 17.27 -14.21
N VAL A 113 10.10 17.04 -13.02
CA VAL A 113 11.31 17.74 -12.57
C VAL A 113 12.49 17.39 -13.48
N LYS A 114 13.25 18.43 -13.85
CA LYS A 114 14.40 18.28 -14.74
C LYS A 114 15.64 17.80 -13.99
N ARG A 115 16.64 17.34 -14.74
CA ARG A 115 17.87 16.71 -14.22
C ARG A 115 18.56 17.52 -13.13
N GLN A 116 18.69 18.84 -13.32
CA GLN A 116 19.37 19.70 -12.36
C GLN A 116 18.63 19.76 -11.02
N THR A 117 17.30 19.74 -11.06
CA THR A 117 16.46 19.74 -9.86
C THR A 117 16.65 18.44 -9.08
N ILE A 118 16.59 17.30 -9.77
CA ILE A 118 16.82 15.97 -9.18
C ILE A 118 18.20 15.88 -8.54
N ARG A 119 19.24 16.36 -9.24
CA ARG A 119 20.60 16.40 -8.71
C ARG A 119 20.66 17.20 -7.42
N ASN A 120 20.11 18.42 -7.42
CA ASN A 120 20.13 19.30 -6.26
C ASN A 120 19.39 18.68 -5.07
N ASP A 121 18.25 18.04 -5.29
CA ASP A 121 17.49 17.40 -4.21
C ASP A 121 18.17 16.16 -3.67
N SER A 122 18.80 15.36 -4.54
CA SER A 122 19.59 14.21 -4.14
C SER A 122 20.76 14.63 -3.25
N LEU A 123 21.46 15.71 -3.61
CA LEU A 123 22.53 16.29 -2.81
C LEU A 123 22.00 16.84 -1.48
N LYS A 124 20.87 17.54 -1.47
CA LYS A 124 20.23 18.01 -0.23
C LYS A 124 19.87 16.85 0.70
N LYS A 125 19.34 15.75 0.15
CA LYS A 125 19.02 14.55 0.94
C LYS A 125 20.29 13.93 1.54
N TYR A 126 21.37 13.84 0.77
CA TYR A 126 22.66 13.37 1.26
C TYR A 126 23.20 14.25 2.40
N GLU A 127 23.24 15.58 2.22
CA GLU A 127 23.73 16.48 3.27
C GLU A 127 22.90 16.38 4.55
N LYS A 128 21.57 16.26 4.43
CA LYS A 128 20.69 16.04 5.58
C LYS A 128 21.04 14.74 6.30
N MET A 129 21.11 13.61 5.58
CA MET A 129 21.43 12.31 6.17
C MET A 129 22.81 12.32 6.83
N LYS A 130 23.79 12.99 6.22
CA LYS A 130 25.12 13.17 6.79
C LYS A 130 25.08 13.95 8.10
N MET A 131 24.34 15.06 8.15
CA MET A 131 24.16 15.84 9.37
C MET A 131 23.46 15.02 10.46
N ASP A 132 22.40 14.30 10.12
CA ASP A 132 21.65 13.45 11.05
C ASP A 132 22.57 12.39 11.67
N LEU A 133 23.40 11.72 10.86
CA LEU A 133 24.41 10.75 11.32
C LEU A 133 25.49 11.39 12.21
N GLN A 134 25.97 12.59 11.87
CA GLN A 134 26.94 13.31 12.69
C GLN A 134 26.39 13.67 14.07
N ILE A 135 25.12 14.10 14.12
CA ILE A 135 24.41 14.40 15.37
C ILE A 135 24.26 13.12 16.20
N GLU A 136 23.80 12.03 15.57
CA GLU A 136 23.64 10.74 16.24
C GLU A 136 24.96 10.26 16.84
N LEU A 137 26.03 10.25 16.05
CA LEU A 137 27.37 9.84 16.50
C LEU A 137 27.93 10.75 17.59
N GLY A 138 27.71 12.06 17.50
CA GLY A 138 28.16 13.03 18.50
C GLY A 138 27.46 12.89 19.85
N ASN A 139 26.24 12.36 19.86
CA ASN A 139 25.45 12.11 21.07
C ASN A 139 25.77 10.77 21.74
N LEU A 140 26.56 9.90 21.11
CA LEU A 140 26.99 8.65 21.72
C LEU A 140 27.99 8.95 22.85
N ASN A 141 27.64 8.61 24.08
CA ASN A 141 28.56 8.70 25.22
C ASN A 141 29.73 7.72 25.00
N SER A 142 30.94 8.26 24.86
CA SER A 142 32.19 7.50 24.65
C SER A 142 32.66 6.70 25.88
N ARG A 143 31.80 6.47 26.87
CA ARG A 143 32.13 5.65 28.05
C ARG A 143 31.98 4.18 27.67
N VAL A 144 32.96 3.68 26.93
CA VAL A 144 33.42 2.30 27.02
C VAL A 144 34.48 2.24 28.10
#